data_AF-A4IHH2-F1
#
_entry.id   AF-A4IHH2-F1
#
_cell.length_a   1.000
_cell.length_b   1.000
_cell.length_c   1.000
_cell.angle_alpha   90.00
_cell.angle_beta   90.00
_cell.angle_gamma   90.00
#
_symmetry.space_group_name_H-M   'P 1'
#
loop_
_entity.id
_entity.type
_entity.pdbx_description
1 polymer ?
#
loop_
_entity_poly.entity_id
_entity_poly.type
_entity_poly.pdbx_seq_one_letter_code
_entity_poly.pdbx_strand_id
1 'polypeptide(L)'
;MSCFSTEHAQQLLHNKYVAILGDSIQRSVYKDLVKFLQDGNFLTEHQLKCKGEKTFLKDTLIEGGVLEEMHNRVTYREVRQYRTNHHLVRFYFLTRAYSDYMESILSDFKADQKPDVLIINSCIWDVNRYNDIQLKEYKSNLQTLFRRLHEVLTPESLIIWNMTMPAGFRDTEMPEYVRYNIRWDVIDGNFYGATFANLYDLDVVDMHYHFRLELPHRCKDAVHWNQIAHRKSTQILLTHIAKAWGVEVPREKEPLRGYCPGYTSFDERSRDIRGELSFVTDTPFMVDNFAPGYISFDGNCPDMEGAPPRGPYPFHGMNMMMNIAPHPPFPPMNFGYFPDHKQFEDQQRLPMRRPIKQRDGRIHPYRIPTSFPSRIY
;
A
#
# COMPACT_ATOMS: atom_id res chain seq x y z
N MET A 1 13.36 -8.54 -12.16
CA MET A 1 12.60 -8.68 -10.90
C MET A 1 12.25 -10.16 -10.69
N SER A 2 11.78 -10.58 -9.52
CA SER A 2 11.09 -11.89 -9.46
C SER A 2 9.84 -11.81 -10.35
N CYS A 3 9.59 -12.87 -11.14
CA CYS A 3 8.55 -12.88 -12.15
C CYS A 3 7.78 -14.21 -12.08
N PHE A 4 6.70 -14.20 -11.31
CA PHE A 4 5.71 -15.26 -11.32
C PHE A 4 5.03 -15.29 -12.70
N SER A 5 4.71 -16.49 -13.17
CA SER A 5 3.72 -16.70 -14.22
C SER A 5 2.35 -16.96 -13.58
N THR A 6 1.31 -17.05 -14.40
CA THR A 6 -0.05 -17.44 -13.98
C THR A 6 -0.02 -18.75 -13.19
N GLU A 7 0.71 -19.75 -13.68
CA GLU A 7 0.80 -21.10 -13.09
C GLU A 7 1.54 -21.08 -11.75
N HIS A 8 2.63 -20.30 -11.63
CA HIS A 8 3.32 -20.11 -10.36
C HIS A 8 2.44 -19.40 -9.32
N ALA A 9 1.63 -18.42 -9.74
CA ALA A 9 0.72 -17.71 -8.85
C ALA A 9 -0.47 -18.58 -8.38
N GLN A 10 -1.05 -19.35 -9.30
CA GLN A 10 -2.06 -20.36 -8.99
C GLN A 10 -1.50 -21.42 -8.03
N GLN A 11 -0.32 -21.97 -8.32
CA GLN A 11 0.28 -23.02 -7.48
C GLN A 11 0.66 -22.50 -6.08
N LEU A 12 1.11 -21.25 -5.96
CA LEU A 12 1.38 -20.61 -4.66
C LEU A 12 0.09 -20.44 -3.85
N LEU A 13 -1.00 -19.98 -4.48
CA LEU A 13 -2.28 -19.68 -3.83
C LEU A 13 -3.27 -20.86 -3.89
N HIS A 14 -2.79 -22.07 -4.16
CA HIS A 14 -3.64 -23.25 -4.32
C HIS A 14 -4.26 -23.70 -2.99
N ASN A 15 -5.59 -23.80 -2.97
CA ASN A 15 -6.46 -23.97 -1.81
C ASN A 15 -6.26 -22.88 -0.73
N LYS A 16 -5.89 -21.64 -1.12
CA LYS A 16 -5.70 -20.51 -0.22
C LYS A 16 -6.85 -19.49 -0.28
N TYR A 17 -7.17 -18.90 0.87
CA TYR A 17 -7.99 -17.71 0.98
C TYR A 17 -7.12 -16.45 1.16
N VAL A 18 -7.15 -15.56 0.17
CA VAL A 18 -6.56 -14.22 0.22
C VAL A 18 -7.65 -13.17 0.45
N ALA A 19 -7.54 -12.39 1.52
CA ALA A 19 -8.37 -11.21 1.77
C ALA A 19 -7.60 -9.92 1.47
N ILE A 20 -8.22 -8.98 0.75
CA ILE A 20 -7.62 -7.70 0.37
C ILE A 20 -8.54 -6.58 0.86
N LEU A 21 -8.04 -5.75 1.77
CA LEU A 21 -8.80 -4.74 2.51
C LEU A 21 -8.22 -3.35 2.22
N GLY A 22 -9.02 -2.45 1.66
CA GLY A 22 -8.56 -1.08 1.42
C GLY A 22 -9.35 -0.27 0.42
N ASP A 23 -8.73 0.78 -0.11
CA ASP A 23 -9.37 1.74 -1.00
C ASP A 23 -9.42 1.29 -2.47
N SER A 24 -9.63 2.25 -3.39
CA SER A 24 -9.63 2.02 -4.84
C SER A 24 -8.30 1.52 -5.41
N ILE A 25 -7.17 1.79 -4.75
CA ILE A 25 -5.86 1.24 -5.13
C ILE A 25 -5.80 -0.24 -4.75
N GLN A 26 -6.28 -0.62 -3.56
CA GLN A 26 -6.35 -2.03 -3.16
C GLN A 26 -7.40 -2.81 -3.95
N ARG A 27 -8.51 -2.19 -4.36
CA ARG A 27 -9.45 -2.78 -5.33
C ARG A 27 -8.75 -3.11 -6.65
N SER A 28 -7.87 -2.23 -7.14
CA SER A 28 -7.10 -2.48 -8.37
C SER A 28 -6.02 -3.56 -8.20
N VAL A 29 -5.43 -3.71 -7.00
CA VAL A 29 -4.58 -4.87 -6.65
C VAL A 29 -5.40 -6.17 -6.67
N TYR A 30 -6.59 -6.18 -6.08
CA TYR A 30 -7.51 -7.31 -6.15
C TYR A 30 -7.88 -7.67 -7.60
N LYS A 31 -8.29 -6.68 -8.41
CA LYS A 31 -8.67 -6.90 -9.81
C LYS A 31 -7.48 -7.42 -10.64
N ASP A 32 -6.27 -6.94 -10.39
CA ASP A 32 -5.09 -7.44 -11.08
C ASP A 32 -4.75 -8.89 -10.67
N LEU A 33 -4.81 -9.22 -9.38
CA LEU A 33 -4.61 -10.60 -8.90
C LEU A 33 -5.66 -11.57 -9.47
N VAL A 34 -6.94 -11.19 -9.46
CA VAL A 34 -8.05 -11.99 -10.02
C VAL A 34 -7.92 -12.18 -11.54
N LYS A 35 -7.38 -11.19 -12.25
CA LYS A 35 -7.06 -11.32 -13.68
C LYS A 35 -5.83 -12.19 -13.90
N PHE A 36 -4.77 -11.96 -13.14
CA PHE A 36 -3.50 -12.66 -13.25
C PHE A 36 -3.65 -14.16 -12.98
N LEU A 37 -4.46 -14.55 -11.99
CA LEU A 37 -4.84 -15.95 -11.71
C LEU A 37 -5.68 -16.63 -12.81
N GLN A 38 -6.15 -15.91 -13.84
CA GLN A 38 -6.99 -16.45 -14.90
C GLN A 38 -6.34 -16.49 -16.29
N ASP A 39 -5.75 -15.38 -16.73
CA ASP A 39 -5.24 -15.27 -18.11
C ASP A 39 -3.87 -14.59 -18.23
N GLY A 40 -3.22 -14.26 -17.11
CA GLY A 40 -1.91 -13.61 -17.10
C GLY A 40 -1.86 -12.17 -17.64
N ASN A 41 -2.90 -11.69 -18.34
CA ASN A 41 -2.88 -10.40 -19.02
C ASN A 41 -3.00 -9.22 -18.06
N PHE A 42 -2.52 -8.05 -18.46
CA PHE A 42 -2.72 -6.81 -17.70
C PHE A 42 -4.19 -6.36 -17.69
N LEU A 43 -4.60 -5.63 -16.65
CA LEU A 43 -5.88 -4.91 -16.65
C LEU A 43 -5.95 -3.90 -17.81
N THR A 44 -7.14 -3.72 -18.38
CA THR A 44 -7.39 -2.58 -19.28
C THR A 44 -7.65 -1.29 -18.47
N GLU A 45 -7.46 -0.12 -19.09
CA GLU A 45 -7.77 1.16 -18.44
C GLU A 45 -9.26 1.25 -18.03
N HIS A 46 -10.16 0.67 -18.84
CA HIS A 46 -11.58 0.52 -18.48
C HIS A 46 -11.76 -0.33 -17.22
N GLN A 47 -11.08 -1.49 -17.13
CA GLN A 47 -11.15 -2.36 -15.94
C GLN A 47 -10.61 -1.70 -14.67
N LEU A 48 -9.61 -0.82 -14.77
CA LEU A 48 -9.12 -0.01 -13.65
C LEU A 48 -10.13 1.06 -13.20
N LYS A 49 -10.85 1.68 -14.14
CA LYS A 49 -11.85 2.73 -13.86
C LYS A 49 -13.18 2.18 -13.33
N CYS A 50 -13.60 0.98 -13.74
CA CYS A 50 -14.83 0.35 -13.24
C CYS A 50 -14.76 0.09 -11.73
N LYS A 51 -15.85 0.43 -11.05
CA LYS A 51 -16.08 0.20 -9.62
C LYS A 51 -17.52 -0.28 -9.42
N GLY A 52 -17.76 -1.16 -8.45
CA GLY A 52 -19.10 -1.58 -8.07
C GLY A 52 -19.85 -2.39 -9.13
N GLU A 53 -19.22 -2.86 -10.21
CA GLU A 53 -19.90 -3.67 -11.23
C GLU A 53 -20.32 -5.05 -10.68
N LYS A 54 -21.44 -5.63 -11.14
CA LYS A 54 -21.98 -6.90 -10.61
C LYS A 54 -21.01 -8.09 -10.72
N THR A 55 -20.17 -8.10 -11.76
CA THR A 55 -19.11 -9.09 -11.97
C THR A 55 -17.93 -8.46 -12.70
N PHE A 56 -16.73 -8.82 -12.27
CA PHE A 56 -15.45 -8.56 -12.92
C PHE A 56 -14.75 -9.92 -13.11
N LEU A 57 -14.56 -10.34 -14.36
CA LEU A 57 -13.86 -11.59 -14.72
C LEU A 57 -14.25 -12.80 -13.85
N LYS A 58 -15.55 -13.15 -13.81
CA LYS A 58 -16.11 -14.27 -13.02
C LYS A 58 -16.02 -14.12 -11.49
N ASP A 59 -15.64 -12.94 -10.98
CA ASP A 59 -15.95 -12.57 -9.60
C ASP A 59 -17.43 -12.22 -9.45
N THR A 60 -17.89 -12.14 -8.19
CA THR A 60 -19.24 -11.69 -7.84
C THR A 60 -19.14 -10.53 -6.84
N LEU A 61 -19.93 -9.48 -7.08
CA LEU A 61 -20.21 -8.43 -6.10
C LEU A 61 -21.18 -8.98 -5.03
N ILE A 62 -20.80 -8.89 -3.75
CA ILE A 62 -21.51 -9.46 -2.60
C ILE A 62 -22.29 -8.39 -1.83
N GLU A 63 -21.71 -7.20 -1.68
CA GLU A 63 -22.27 -6.06 -0.93
C GLU A 63 -21.89 -4.75 -1.64
N GLY A 64 -22.72 -3.72 -1.55
CA GLY A 64 -22.44 -2.40 -2.10
C GLY A 64 -22.40 -2.35 -3.63
N GLY A 65 -21.60 -1.44 -4.18
CA GLY A 65 -21.52 -1.22 -5.63
C GLY A 65 -22.89 -0.91 -6.25
N VAL A 66 -23.25 -1.55 -7.36
CA VAL A 66 -24.58 -1.42 -8.02
C VAL A 66 -25.66 -2.33 -7.42
N LEU A 67 -25.45 -2.91 -6.24
CA LEU A 67 -26.54 -3.48 -5.43
C LEU A 67 -27.22 -2.40 -4.56
N GLU A 68 -26.58 -1.24 -4.41
CA GLU A 68 -26.96 -0.12 -3.53
C GLU A 68 -26.77 1.23 -4.25
N GLU A 69 -26.96 2.36 -3.56
CA GLU A 69 -26.66 3.70 -4.10
C GLU A 69 -25.14 3.94 -4.13
N MET A 70 -24.55 4.05 -5.33
CA MET A 70 -23.12 4.34 -5.47
C MET A 70 -22.76 5.77 -5.06
N HIS A 71 -22.05 5.93 -3.94
CA HIS A 71 -21.57 7.23 -3.45
C HIS A 71 -20.09 7.22 -2.99
N ASN A 72 -19.41 8.36 -3.03
CA ASN A 72 -18.00 8.52 -2.60
C ASN A 72 -17.85 8.98 -1.12
N ARG A 73 -18.86 8.68 -0.28
CA ARG A 73 -18.90 9.05 1.16
C ARG A 73 -18.10 8.05 2.01
N VAL A 74 -17.79 8.43 3.26
CA VAL A 74 -17.15 7.54 4.27
C VAL A 74 -18.01 6.34 4.69
N THR A 75 -19.26 6.31 4.27
CA THR A 75 -20.19 5.17 4.41
C THR A 75 -20.07 4.16 3.27
N TYR A 76 -19.27 4.39 2.24
CA TYR A 76 -19.21 3.50 1.07
C TYR A 76 -18.66 2.11 1.41
N ARG A 77 -19.35 1.09 0.92
CA ARG A 77 -18.99 -0.32 1.00
C ARG A 77 -18.96 -0.93 -0.39
N GLU A 78 -18.10 -1.92 -0.56
CA GLU A 78 -18.05 -2.78 -1.73
C GLU A 78 -17.33 -4.06 -1.28
N VAL A 79 -18.02 -5.20 -1.33
CA VAL A 79 -17.41 -6.51 -1.06
C VAL A 79 -17.45 -7.33 -2.34
N ARG A 80 -16.31 -7.83 -2.79
CA ARG A 80 -16.17 -8.64 -4.02
C ARG A 80 -15.56 -9.98 -3.69
N GLN A 81 -15.96 -11.03 -4.40
CA GLN A 81 -15.41 -12.37 -4.21
C GLN A 81 -15.17 -13.08 -5.55
N TYR A 82 -13.91 -13.40 -5.82
CA TYR A 82 -13.52 -14.37 -6.83
C TYR A 82 -13.32 -15.73 -6.17
N ARG A 83 -14.04 -16.76 -6.65
CA ARG A 83 -13.95 -18.11 -6.11
C ARG A 83 -13.90 -19.15 -7.22
N THR A 84 -12.99 -20.11 -7.07
CA THR A 84 -12.93 -21.35 -7.86
C THR A 84 -12.85 -22.54 -6.91
N ASN A 85 -12.67 -23.76 -7.43
CA ASN A 85 -12.44 -24.95 -6.61
C ASN A 85 -11.15 -24.87 -5.77
N HIS A 86 -10.19 -24.03 -6.17
CA HIS A 86 -8.83 -24.00 -5.61
C HIS A 86 -8.33 -22.61 -5.22
N HIS A 87 -9.10 -21.56 -5.43
CA HIS A 87 -8.70 -20.19 -5.10
C HIS A 87 -9.88 -19.42 -4.55
N LEU A 88 -9.68 -18.73 -3.43
CA LEU A 88 -10.63 -17.76 -2.90
C LEU A 88 -9.90 -16.43 -2.71
N VAL A 89 -10.35 -15.39 -3.41
CA VAL A 89 -9.88 -14.01 -3.22
C VAL A 89 -11.10 -13.15 -2.90
N ARG A 90 -11.09 -12.45 -1.76
CA ARG A 90 -12.18 -11.55 -1.35
C ARG A 90 -11.63 -10.14 -1.12
N PHE A 91 -12.27 -9.14 -1.70
CA PHE A 91 -11.96 -7.73 -1.49
C PHE A 91 -13.04 -7.06 -0.64
N TYR A 92 -12.62 -6.17 0.26
CA TYR A 92 -13.49 -5.33 1.08
C TYR A 92 -13.04 -3.87 0.99
N PHE A 93 -13.92 -2.97 0.54
CA PHE A 93 -13.58 -1.54 0.44
C PHE A 93 -13.56 -0.87 1.81
N LEU A 94 -12.40 -0.39 2.25
CA LEU A 94 -12.24 0.38 3.48
C LEU A 94 -12.20 1.88 3.21
N THR A 95 -12.91 2.62 4.04
CA THR A 95 -12.76 4.07 4.19
C THR A 95 -12.00 4.46 5.46
N ARG A 96 -11.64 3.50 6.33
CA ARG A 96 -10.99 3.76 7.62
C ARG A 96 -10.21 2.54 8.12
N ALA A 97 -9.11 2.74 8.85
CA ALA A 97 -8.29 1.67 9.44
C ALA A 97 -9.10 0.82 10.44
N TYR A 98 -9.94 1.46 11.25
CA TYR A 98 -10.83 0.77 12.19
C TYR A 98 -12.17 1.51 12.27
N SER A 99 -13.27 0.76 12.36
CA SER A 99 -14.65 1.25 12.42
C SER A 99 -15.59 0.07 12.71
N ASP A 100 -16.88 0.33 12.92
CA ASP A 100 -17.89 -0.73 13.12
C ASP A 100 -17.96 -1.71 11.93
N TYR A 101 -17.70 -1.22 10.71
CA TYR A 101 -17.59 -2.06 9.51
C TYR A 101 -16.31 -2.91 9.47
N MET A 102 -15.24 -2.51 10.15
CA MET A 102 -14.11 -3.42 10.38
C MET A 102 -14.53 -4.55 11.35
N GLU A 103 -15.32 -4.26 12.38
CA GLU A 103 -15.81 -5.32 13.28
C GLU A 103 -16.87 -6.23 12.66
N SER A 104 -17.62 -5.81 11.63
CA SER A 104 -18.41 -6.76 10.82
C SER A 104 -17.50 -7.69 10.00
N ILE A 105 -16.47 -7.17 9.31
CA ILE A 105 -15.50 -8.01 8.57
C ILE A 105 -14.78 -8.99 9.52
N LEU A 106 -14.37 -8.52 10.70
CA LEU A 106 -13.71 -9.37 11.71
C LEU A 106 -14.69 -10.36 12.38
N SER A 107 -16.00 -10.12 12.31
CA SER A 107 -17.04 -11.07 12.69
C SER A 107 -17.27 -12.13 11.60
N ASP A 108 -17.26 -11.74 10.33
CA ASP A 108 -17.26 -12.69 9.21
C ASP A 108 -16.06 -13.64 9.31
N PHE A 109 -14.85 -13.12 9.54
CA PHE A 109 -13.66 -13.96 9.74
C PHE A 109 -13.74 -14.85 10.98
N LYS A 110 -14.59 -14.55 11.97
CA LYS A 110 -14.86 -15.45 13.11
C LYS A 110 -15.80 -16.59 12.73
N ALA A 111 -16.85 -16.31 11.94
CA ALA A 111 -17.91 -17.25 11.58
C ALA A 111 -17.63 -18.11 10.33
N ASP A 112 -16.93 -17.56 9.34
CA ASP A 112 -16.51 -18.17 8.07
C ASP A 112 -15.03 -18.63 8.14
N GLN A 113 -14.50 -19.09 7.00
CA GLN A 113 -13.07 -19.34 6.81
C GLN A 113 -12.23 -18.08 7.10
N LYS A 114 -11.14 -18.24 7.86
CA LYS A 114 -10.13 -17.18 8.07
C LYS A 114 -9.17 -17.11 6.89
N PRO A 115 -8.71 -15.91 6.49
CA PRO A 115 -7.73 -15.79 5.41
C PRO A 115 -6.39 -16.43 5.77
N ASP A 116 -5.82 -17.17 4.82
CA ASP A 116 -4.41 -17.60 4.84
C ASP A 116 -3.47 -16.40 4.63
N VAL A 117 -3.91 -15.40 3.85
CA VAL A 117 -3.20 -14.15 3.62
C VAL A 117 -4.18 -12.98 3.73
N LEU A 118 -3.85 -11.99 4.54
CA LEU A 118 -4.62 -10.75 4.69
C LEU A 118 -3.77 -9.55 4.33
N ILE A 119 -4.15 -8.82 3.29
CA ILE A 119 -3.44 -7.63 2.79
C ILE A 119 -4.29 -6.40 3.13
N ILE A 120 -3.78 -5.49 3.96
CA ILE A 120 -4.49 -4.27 4.39
C ILE A 120 -3.75 -3.00 3.97
N ASN A 121 -4.48 -2.01 3.47
CA ASN A 121 -4.07 -0.60 3.43
C ASN A 121 -5.30 0.34 3.53
N SER A 122 -5.27 1.35 4.40
CA SER A 122 -6.36 2.35 4.50
C SER A 122 -5.89 3.81 4.47
N CYS A 123 -4.57 4.04 4.58
CA CYS A 123 -3.94 5.33 4.91
C CYS A 123 -4.54 6.54 4.17
N ILE A 124 -4.71 6.48 2.85
CA ILE A 124 -5.22 7.60 2.03
C ILE A 124 -6.56 8.16 2.54
N TRP A 125 -7.47 7.30 3.00
CA TRP A 125 -8.76 7.75 3.49
C TRP A 125 -8.69 8.26 4.93
N ASP A 126 -7.99 7.55 5.81
CA ASP A 126 -7.81 7.99 7.20
C ASP A 126 -7.18 9.38 7.28
N VAL A 127 -6.07 9.62 6.57
CA VAL A 127 -5.31 10.87 6.68
C VAL A 127 -5.99 12.06 5.99
N ASN A 128 -6.84 11.83 4.98
CA ASN A 128 -7.38 12.89 4.11
C ASN A 128 -8.89 13.14 4.25
N ARG A 129 -9.67 12.27 4.93
CA ARG A 129 -11.15 12.38 4.99
C ARG A 129 -11.76 12.63 6.36
N TYR A 130 -10.97 12.59 7.44
CA TYR A 130 -11.49 12.66 8.82
C TYR A 130 -11.08 13.93 9.59
N ASN A 131 -10.31 14.85 8.99
CA ASN A 131 -9.81 16.06 9.67
C ASN A 131 -9.00 15.75 10.95
N ASP A 132 -8.27 14.63 10.96
CA ASP A 132 -7.53 14.10 12.09
C ASP A 132 -6.19 14.83 12.29
N ILE A 133 -6.24 15.97 12.96
CA ILE A 133 -5.08 16.84 13.20
C ILE A 133 -4.00 16.09 14.00
N GLN A 134 -2.82 15.92 13.38
CA GLN A 134 -1.67 15.14 13.88
C GLN A 134 -1.88 13.61 13.88
N LEU A 135 -2.84 13.10 13.10
CA LEU A 135 -3.13 11.68 12.88
C LEU A 135 -3.41 10.89 14.17
N LYS A 136 -4.11 11.49 15.14
CA LYS A 136 -4.35 10.93 16.47
C LYS A 136 -5.36 9.78 16.44
N GLU A 137 -6.47 9.98 15.76
CA GLU A 137 -7.48 8.94 15.59
C GLU A 137 -6.95 7.80 14.72
N TYR A 138 -6.20 8.09 13.66
CA TYR A 138 -5.55 7.09 12.81
C TYR A 138 -4.57 6.22 13.61
N LYS A 139 -3.70 6.79 14.45
CA LYS A 139 -2.79 6.03 15.33
C LYS A 139 -3.57 5.10 16.27
N SER A 140 -4.62 5.61 16.92
CA SER A 140 -5.50 4.83 17.80
C SER A 140 -6.21 3.69 17.04
N ASN A 141 -6.68 3.96 15.82
CA ASN A 141 -7.32 2.98 14.95
C ASN A 141 -6.34 1.89 14.48
N LEU A 142 -5.09 2.23 14.16
CA LEU A 142 -4.06 1.24 13.81
C LEU A 142 -3.75 0.29 14.98
N GLN A 143 -3.51 0.83 16.18
CA GLN A 143 -3.27 0.02 17.38
C GLN A 143 -4.47 -0.88 17.71
N THR A 144 -5.69 -0.35 17.54
CA THR A 144 -6.92 -1.11 17.74
C THR A 144 -7.09 -2.21 16.70
N LEU A 145 -6.91 -1.90 15.41
CA LEU A 145 -6.94 -2.85 14.31
C LEU A 145 -5.95 -3.99 14.53
N PHE A 146 -4.67 -3.69 14.74
CA PHE A 146 -3.62 -4.71 14.81
C PHE A 146 -3.78 -5.62 16.03
N ARG A 147 -4.19 -5.08 17.18
CA ARG A 147 -4.64 -5.90 18.32
C ARG A 147 -5.82 -6.80 17.95
N ARG A 148 -6.86 -6.26 17.28
CA ARG A 148 -8.07 -7.01 16.94
C ARG A 148 -7.82 -8.09 15.88
N LEU A 149 -6.87 -7.91 14.97
CA LEU A 149 -6.45 -8.95 14.03
C LEU A 149 -5.89 -10.18 14.77
N HIS A 150 -5.03 -9.98 15.78
CA HIS A 150 -4.54 -11.05 16.65
C HIS A 150 -5.62 -11.70 17.54
N GLU A 151 -6.71 -11.00 17.84
CA GLU A 151 -7.89 -11.55 18.54
C GLU A 151 -8.89 -12.30 17.62
N VAL A 152 -8.66 -12.30 16.30
CA VAL A 152 -9.61 -12.79 15.28
C VAL A 152 -9.03 -13.90 14.41
N LEU A 153 -7.78 -13.74 13.97
CA LEU A 153 -7.12 -14.61 13.01
C LEU A 153 -6.33 -15.73 13.71
N THR A 154 -5.81 -16.68 12.93
CA THR A 154 -4.97 -17.75 13.49
C THR A 154 -3.49 -17.35 13.40
N PRO A 155 -2.59 -17.92 14.24
CA PRO A 155 -1.15 -17.64 14.17
C PRO A 155 -0.49 -18.01 12.83
N GLU A 156 -1.20 -18.74 11.96
CA GLU A 156 -0.76 -19.17 10.63
C GLU A 156 -1.24 -18.21 9.52
N SER A 157 -2.13 -17.26 9.81
CA SER A 157 -2.57 -16.23 8.87
C SER A 157 -1.45 -15.22 8.60
N LEU A 158 -1.03 -15.09 7.34
CA LEU A 158 -0.03 -14.09 6.92
C LEU A 158 -0.67 -12.70 6.81
N ILE A 159 -0.49 -11.86 7.82
CA ILE A 159 -1.03 -10.49 7.87
C ILE A 159 0.01 -9.52 7.33
N ILE A 160 -0.32 -8.85 6.22
CA ILE A 160 0.54 -7.89 5.52
C ILE A 160 -0.06 -6.49 5.62
N TRP A 161 0.62 -5.58 6.31
CA TRP A 161 0.42 -4.14 6.17
C TRP A 161 1.09 -3.68 4.87
N ASN A 162 0.27 -3.47 3.84
CA ASN A 162 0.70 -2.98 2.55
C ASN A 162 0.80 -1.45 2.63
N MET A 163 2.00 -0.87 2.53
CA MET A 163 2.15 0.59 2.61
C MET A 163 1.57 1.27 1.37
N THR A 164 1.20 2.55 1.49
CA THR A 164 0.63 3.32 0.38
C THR A 164 1.72 3.79 -0.60
N MET A 165 1.55 3.45 -1.88
CA MET A 165 2.39 3.95 -2.99
C MET A 165 2.45 5.49 -3.04
N PRO A 166 3.49 6.12 -3.61
CA PRO A 166 3.69 7.57 -3.52
C PRO A 166 2.53 8.41 -4.11
N ALA A 167 1.74 9.03 -3.25
CA ALA A 167 0.68 9.96 -3.62
C ALA A 167 1.18 11.41 -3.69
N GLY A 168 0.46 12.27 -4.42
CA GLY A 168 0.64 13.72 -4.40
C GLY A 168 1.70 14.29 -5.35
N PHE A 169 1.38 15.48 -5.87
CA PHE A 169 2.08 16.39 -6.78
C PHE A 169 2.80 15.84 -8.02
N ARG A 170 2.59 16.60 -9.12
CA ARG A 170 3.47 16.72 -10.29
C ARG A 170 4.00 18.16 -10.32
N ASP A 171 5.14 18.38 -10.96
CA ASP A 171 5.91 19.61 -10.74
C ASP A 171 5.33 20.87 -11.41
N THR A 172 4.30 20.71 -12.26
CA THR A 172 3.53 21.81 -12.87
C THR A 172 2.35 22.31 -12.02
N GLU A 173 2.13 21.76 -10.83
CA GLU A 173 0.87 21.90 -10.08
C GLU A 173 1.05 22.44 -8.65
N MET A 174 1.94 23.43 -8.46
CA MET A 174 2.21 24.07 -7.16
C MET A 174 1.60 25.48 -7.06
N PRO A 175 0.35 25.64 -6.60
CA PRO A 175 -0.10 26.88 -5.99
C PRO A 175 0.74 27.21 -4.75
N GLU A 176 1.02 28.49 -4.53
CA GLU A 176 1.86 29.00 -3.42
C GLU A 176 1.26 28.75 -2.01
N TYR A 177 0.02 28.26 -1.92
CA TYR A 177 -0.75 28.12 -0.67
C TYR A 177 -1.47 26.76 -0.50
N VAL A 178 -0.88 25.63 -0.92
CA VAL A 178 -1.52 24.32 -0.71
C VAL A 178 -1.41 23.86 0.75
N ARG A 179 -2.45 24.16 1.53
CA ARG A 179 -2.53 23.94 2.98
C ARG A 179 -2.72 22.47 3.42
N TYR A 180 -2.91 21.55 2.48
CA TYR A 180 -3.07 20.11 2.72
C TYR A 180 -2.35 19.33 1.61
N ASN A 181 -1.24 18.67 1.93
CA ASN A 181 -0.43 17.94 0.96
C ASN A 181 -0.41 16.45 1.30
N ILE A 182 -1.29 15.71 0.63
CA ILE A 182 -1.45 14.25 0.74
C ILE A 182 -0.12 13.48 0.65
N ARG A 183 0.93 14.02 0.00
CA ARG A 183 2.27 13.42 -0.01
C ARG A 183 2.86 13.32 1.41
N TRP A 184 2.81 14.40 2.19
CA TRP A 184 3.31 14.42 3.56
C TRP A 184 2.42 13.58 4.48
N ASP A 185 1.11 13.73 4.34
CA ASP A 185 0.13 12.98 5.14
C ASP A 185 0.25 11.46 4.92
N VAL A 186 0.55 11.01 3.68
CA VAL A 186 0.84 9.62 3.35
C VAL A 186 2.22 9.17 3.82
N ILE A 187 3.24 10.03 3.85
CA ILE A 187 4.57 9.68 4.40
C ILE A 187 4.46 9.44 5.91
N ASP A 188 3.85 10.36 6.65
CA ASP A 188 3.56 10.21 8.08
C ASP A 188 2.66 8.99 8.33
N GLY A 189 1.58 8.87 7.56
CA GLY A 189 0.61 7.78 7.70
C GLY A 189 1.20 6.40 7.39
N ASN A 190 2.16 6.32 6.46
CA ASN A 190 2.97 5.12 6.20
C ASN A 190 3.95 4.84 7.34
N PHE A 191 4.62 5.86 7.88
CA PHE A 191 5.55 5.72 9.01
C PHE A 191 4.84 5.13 10.23
N TYR A 192 3.73 5.74 10.68
CA TYR A 192 2.96 5.21 11.81
C TYR A 192 2.36 3.83 11.52
N GLY A 193 1.89 3.58 10.30
CA GLY A 193 1.39 2.27 9.85
C GLY A 193 2.45 1.18 10.00
N ALA A 194 3.64 1.39 9.42
CA ALA A 194 4.76 0.45 9.48
C ALA A 194 5.32 0.29 10.91
N THR A 195 5.44 1.39 11.68
CA THR A 195 5.90 1.34 13.08
C THR A 195 4.96 0.49 13.94
N PHE A 196 3.64 0.71 13.85
CA PHE A 196 2.70 -0.11 14.60
C PHE A 196 2.63 -1.56 14.06
N ALA A 197 2.66 -1.78 12.76
CA ALA A 197 2.67 -3.14 12.20
C ALA A 197 3.84 -3.97 12.77
N ASN A 198 5.05 -3.40 12.78
CA ASN A 198 6.23 -4.02 13.39
C ASN A 198 6.10 -4.21 14.92
N LEU A 199 5.44 -3.29 15.64
CA LEU A 199 5.18 -3.44 17.09
C LEU A 199 4.13 -4.52 17.43
N TYR A 200 3.36 -4.97 16.44
CA TYR A 200 2.41 -6.08 16.55
C TYR A 200 2.85 -7.32 15.76
N ASP A 201 4.15 -7.48 15.47
CA ASP A 201 4.71 -8.63 14.73
C ASP A 201 3.99 -8.92 13.38
N LEU A 202 3.53 -7.88 12.68
CA LEU A 202 2.89 -7.98 11.36
C LEU A 202 3.90 -7.70 10.24
N ASP A 203 3.75 -8.39 9.11
CA ASP A 203 4.61 -8.17 7.94
C ASP A 203 4.31 -6.82 7.28
N VAL A 204 5.36 -6.11 6.84
CA VAL A 204 5.25 -4.81 6.17
C VAL A 204 5.82 -4.90 4.76
N VAL A 205 5.02 -4.49 3.76
CA VAL A 205 5.48 -4.38 2.37
C VAL A 205 5.51 -2.90 1.96
N ASP A 206 6.73 -2.37 1.81
CA ASP A 206 6.95 -0.95 1.48
C ASP A 206 6.77 -0.66 -0.01
N MET A 207 5.51 -0.54 -0.43
CA MET A 207 5.16 -0.04 -1.76
C MET A 207 5.53 1.44 -1.96
N HIS A 208 5.75 2.22 -0.90
CA HIS A 208 6.24 3.59 -1.07
C HIS A 208 7.67 3.56 -1.62
N TYR A 209 8.55 2.76 -1.01
CA TYR A 209 9.90 2.49 -1.51
C TYR A 209 9.88 1.87 -2.91
N HIS A 210 9.09 0.82 -3.15
CA HIS A 210 9.09 0.12 -4.44
C HIS A 210 8.59 0.96 -5.64
N PHE A 211 7.84 2.04 -5.40
CA PHE A 211 7.25 2.89 -6.43
C PHE A 211 7.78 4.33 -6.45
N ARG A 212 8.72 4.71 -5.57
CA ARG A 212 9.31 6.07 -5.53
C ARG A 212 9.96 6.55 -6.83
N LEU A 213 10.40 5.64 -7.69
CA LEU A 213 10.97 5.93 -9.02
C LEU A 213 10.02 5.58 -10.18
N GLU A 214 8.85 5.02 -9.88
CA GLU A 214 7.86 4.53 -10.87
C GLU A 214 6.81 5.59 -11.23
N LEU A 215 7.01 6.85 -10.82
CA LEU A 215 6.05 7.94 -10.97
C LEU A 215 5.47 8.13 -12.39
N PRO A 216 6.17 7.81 -13.51
CA PRO A 216 5.56 7.78 -14.86
C PRO A 216 4.42 6.78 -15.05
N HIS A 217 4.20 5.85 -14.11
CA HIS A 217 3.07 4.91 -14.10
C HIS A 217 1.92 5.34 -13.19
N ARG A 218 2.04 6.50 -12.53
CA ARG A 218 0.98 7.11 -11.71
C ARG A 218 0.02 7.93 -12.59
N CYS A 219 -1.27 7.88 -12.27
CA CYS A 219 -2.34 8.52 -13.01
C CYS A 219 -2.34 10.05 -12.88
N LYS A 220 -3.11 10.72 -13.76
CA LYS A 220 -3.23 12.19 -13.81
C LYS A 220 -3.88 12.85 -12.57
N ASP A 221 -4.38 12.06 -11.62
CA ASP A 221 -4.88 12.52 -10.32
C ASP A 221 -3.80 12.48 -9.21
N ALA A 222 -2.57 12.03 -9.54
CA ALA A 222 -1.46 11.82 -8.61
C ALA A 222 -1.76 10.87 -7.43
N VAL A 223 -2.79 10.02 -7.54
CA VAL A 223 -3.23 9.06 -6.51
C VAL A 223 -3.32 7.64 -7.07
N HIS A 224 -4.05 7.44 -8.16
CA HIS A 224 -4.20 6.11 -8.78
C HIS A 224 -2.99 5.76 -9.65
N TRP A 225 -2.91 4.50 -10.06
CA TRP A 225 -1.79 3.94 -10.82
C TRP A 225 -2.28 3.10 -12.00
N ASN A 226 -1.42 2.95 -13.01
CA ASN A 226 -1.75 2.20 -14.23
C ASN A 226 -1.61 0.67 -14.05
N GLN A 227 -1.95 -0.08 -15.08
CA GLN A 227 -1.94 -1.54 -15.08
C GLN A 227 -0.53 -2.16 -14.93
N ILE A 228 0.52 -1.46 -15.37
CA ILE A 228 1.92 -1.90 -15.21
C ILE A 228 2.30 -1.83 -13.72
N ALA A 229 1.97 -0.73 -13.06
CA ALA A 229 2.20 -0.54 -11.64
C ALA A 229 1.39 -1.52 -10.78
N HIS A 230 0.11 -1.75 -11.10
CA HIS A 230 -0.69 -2.74 -10.38
C HIS A 230 -0.14 -4.17 -10.56
N ARG A 231 0.32 -4.55 -11.76
CA ARG A 231 1.01 -5.84 -11.95
C ARG A 231 2.32 -5.92 -11.17
N LYS A 232 3.10 -4.85 -11.11
CA LYS A 232 4.32 -4.79 -10.28
C LYS A 232 3.98 -5.01 -8.80
N SER A 233 2.89 -4.40 -8.31
CA SER A 233 2.39 -4.58 -6.93
C SER A 233 2.00 -6.04 -6.65
N THR A 234 1.24 -6.67 -7.55
CA THR A 234 0.90 -8.11 -7.46
C THR A 234 2.15 -9.00 -7.42
N GLN A 235 3.15 -8.74 -8.26
CA GLN A 235 4.40 -9.50 -8.29
C GLN A 235 5.25 -9.33 -7.01
N ILE A 236 5.24 -8.13 -6.41
CA ILE A 236 5.87 -7.87 -5.10
C ILE A 236 5.15 -8.65 -4.01
N LEU A 237 3.82 -8.61 -3.96
CA LEU A 237 3.01 -9.33 -2.96
C LEU A 237 3.18 -10.85 -3.08
N LEU A 238 3.15 -11.42 -4.28
CA LEU A 238 3.41 -12.87 -4.49
C LEU A 238 4.85 -13.25 -4.11
N THR A 239 5.83 -12.39 -4.39
CA THR A 239 7.22 -12.58 -3.93
C THR A 239 7.32 -12.59 -2.40
N HIS A 240 6.55 -11.73 -1.73
CA HIS A 240 6.52 -11.66 -0.28
C HIS A 240 5.86 -12.91 0.34
N ILE A 241 4.68 -13.27 -0.14
CA ILE A 241 3.92 -14.46 0.30
C ILE A 241 4.76 -15.75 0.13
N ALA A 242 5.41 -15.92 -1.02
CA ALA A 242 6.29 -17.07 -1.26
C ALA A 242 7.46 -17.14 -0.27
N LYS A 243 8.12 -16.00 0.03
CA LYS A 243 9.21 -15.94 1.03
C LYS A 243 8.71 -16.28 2.43
N ALA A 244 7.58 -15.70 2.85
CA ALA A 244 6.99 -15.96 4.17
C ALA A 244 6.63 -17.45 4.36
N TRP A 245 6.22 -18.14 3.30
CA TRP A 245 5.93 -19.59 3.30
C TRP A 245 7.14 -20.48 2.95
N GLY A 246 8.35 -19.91 2.75
CA GLY A 246 9.56 -20.67 2.41
C GLY A 246 9.56 -21.32 1.02
N VAL A 247 8.67 -20.89 0.12
CA VAL A 247 8.56 -21.36 -1.27
C VAL A 247 9.61 -20.67 -2.13
N GLU A 248 10.30 -21.41 -3.02
CA GLU A 248 11.26 -20.77 -3.94
C GLU A 248 10.53 -19.79 -4.88
N VAL A 249 10.99 -18.54 -4.84
CA VAL A 249 10.49 -17.46 -5.70
C VAL A 249 10.98 -17.70 -7.14
N PRO A 250 10.09 -17.68 -8.16
CA PRO A 250 10.50 -17.77 -9.55
C PRO A 250 11.52 -16.68 -9.92
N ARG A 251 12.74 -17.13 -10.22
CA ARG A 251 13.80 -16.30 -10.77
C ARG A 251 13.44 -15.96 -12.21
N GLU A 252 13.74 -14.73 -12.63
CA GLU A 252 13.88 -14.47 -14.06
C GLU A 252 14.90 -15.47 -14.63
N LYS A 253 14.56 -16.08 -15.77
CA LYS A 253 15.60 -16.63 -16.63
C LYS A 253 16.44 -15.44 -17.06
N GLU A 254 17.72 -15.42 -16.67
CA GLU A 254 18.72 -14.50 -17.23
C GLU A 254 18.45 -14.37 -18.74
N PRO A 255 18.20 -13.16 -19.26
CA PRO A 255 18.01 -13.00 -20.70
C PRO A 255 19.28 -13.50 -21.37
N LEU A 256 19.17 -14.55 -22.19
CA LEU A 256 20.30 -15.23 -22.83
C LEU A 256 21.28 -14.18 -23.33
N ARG A 257 22.45 -14.10 -22.67
CA ARG A 257 23.29 -12.91 -22.70
C ARG A 257 23.90 -12.74 -24.07
N GLY A 258 23.14 -12.08 -24.95
CA GLY A 258 23.46 -11.89 -26.35
C GLY A 258 24.86 -11.31 -26.44
N TYR A 259 25.74 -12.01 -27.15
CA TYR A 259 27.14 -11.62 -27.24
C TYR A 259 27.24 -10.38 -28.13
N CYS A 260 27.12 -9.21 -27.49
CA CYS A 260 27.32 -7.90 -28.11
C CYS A 260 28.79 -7.51 -27.94
N PRO A 261 29.67 -7.73 -28.95
CA PRO A 261 31.03 -7.22 -28.90
C PRO A 261 31.00 -5.69 -28.98
N GLY A 262 31.28 -5.01 -27.87
CA GLY A 262 31.36 -3.55 -27.84
C GLY A 262 31.35 -2.90 -26.45
N TYR A 263 30.67 -3.49 -25.47
CA TYR A 263 30.52 -2.88 -24.13
C TYR A 263 31.07 -3.79 -23.02
N THR A 264 32.34 -3.56 -22.69
CA THR A 264 32.98 -4.12 -21.49
C THR A 264 32.41 -3.50 -20.22
N SER A 265 32.39 -4.27 -19.14
CA SER A 265 31.91 -3.85 -17.82
C SER A 265 32.65 -2.62 -17.28
N PHE A 266 31.89 -1.62 -16.86
CA PHE A 266 32.38 -0.63 -15.90
C PHE A 266 32.37 -1.26 -14.50
N ASP A 267 33.51 -1.84 -14.14
CA ASP A 267 33.86 -2.16 -12.76
C ASP A 267 35.15 -1.42 -12.39
N GLU A 268 35.26 -1.04 -11.11
CA GLU A 268 36.52 -0.64 -10.44
C GLU A 268 37.50 0.34 -11.14
N ARG A 269 37.04 1.57 -11.48
CA ARG A 269 37.80 2.81 -11.13
C ARG A 269 37.08 4.13 -11.45
N SER A 270 36.66 4.83 -10.39
CA SER A 270 36.91 6.28 -10.28
C SER A 270 36.88 6.72 -8.82
N ARG A 271 37.93 7.42 -8.39
CA ARG A 271 37.93 8.27 -7.19
C ARG A 271 38.11 9.70 -7.67
N ASP A 272 37.43 10.63 -7.01
CA ASP A 272 37.56 12.09 -7.16
C ASP A 272 37.19 12.65 -8.54
N ILE A 273 35.90 13.01 -8.70
CA ILE A 273 35.51 14.20 -9.46
C ILE A 273 34.60 15.03 -8.55
N ARG A 274 35.14 16.15 -8.03
CA ARG A 274 34.32 17.32 -7.69
C ARG A 274 34.07 18.11 -8.98
N GLY A 275 32.81 18.45 -9.23
CA GLY A 275 32.43 19.23 -10.40
C GLY A 275 31.00 19.74 -10.26
N GLU A 276 30.84 21.06 -10.18
CA GLU A 276 29.57 21.73 -10.37
C GLU A 276 29.16 21.64 -11.84
N LEU A 277 27.86 21.59 -12.16
CA LEU A 277 27.39 22.05 -13.46
C LEU A 277 25.94 22.56 -13.37
N SER A 278 25.82 23.88 -13.21
CA SER A 278 24.57 24.59 -13.44
C SER A 278 24.37 24.82 -14.94
N PHE A 279 23.12 24.79 -15.43
CA PHE A 279 22.73 25.59 -16.59
C PHE A 279 21.24 25.98 -16.53
N VAL A 280 21.00 27.24 -16.90
CA VAL A 280 19.72 27.91 -17.19
C VAL A 280 19.71 28.06 -18.73
N THR A 281 18.59 28.09 -19.48
CA THR A 281 17.62 29.20 -19.58
C THR A 281 16.37 28.83 -20.39
N ASP A 282 15.22 29.35 -19.96
CA ASP A 282 14.16 30.02 -20.73
C ASP A 282 13.64 29.45 -22.08
N THR A 283 12.32 29.23 -22.14
CA THR A 283 11.49 29.69 -23.26
C THR A 283 10.02 29.81 -22.82
N PRO A 284 9.32 30.94 -23.06
CA PRO A 284 7.93 31.12 -22.59
C PRO A 284 6.92 30.64 -23.64
N PHE A 285 5.80 30.03 -23.20
CA PHE A 285 4.63 29.81 -24.05
C PHE A 285 3.31 30.12 -23.32
N MET A 286 2.29 30.45 -24.12
CA MET A 286 1.09 31.19 -23.74
C MET A 286 0.19 30.49 -22.71
N VAL A 287 -0.52 31.32 -21.94
CA VAL A 287 -1.61 30.92 -21.04
C VAL A 287 -2.88 30.61 -21.84
N ASP A 288 -3.56 29.52 -21.49
CA ASP A 288 -4.95 29.28 -21.89
C ASP A 288 -5.80 28.88 -20.67
N ASN A 289 -7.02 29.40 -20.58
CA ASN A 289 -7.82 29.38 -19.35
C ASN A 289 -8.72 28.13 -19.26
N PHE A 290 -8.43 27.22 -18.33
CA PHE A 290 -9.36 26.15 -17.94
C PHE A 290 -9.51 26.01 -16.43
N ALA A 291 -10.77 25.92 -15.97
CA ALA A 291 -11.12 25.85 -14.56
C ALA A 291 -10.89 24.44 -13.95
N PRO A 292 -10.56 24.33 -12.65
CA PRO A 292 -10.34 23.05 -11.99
C PRO A 292 -11.65 22.25 -11.86
N GLY A 293 -11.79 21.21 -12.69
CA GLY A 293 -12.96 20.35 -12.70
C GLY A 293 -13.03 19.40 -11.50
N TYR A 294 -14.09 19.52 -10.70
CA TYR A 294 -14.54 18.43 -9.83
C TYR A 294 -14.99 17.25 -10.71
N ILE A 295 -14.54 16.04 -10.41
CA ILE A 295 -15.01 14.83 -11.11
C ILE A 295 -16.35 14.39 -10.51
N SER A 296 -17.41 14.64 -11.27
CA SER A 296 -18.78 14.16 -11.01
C SER A 296 -18.89 12.63 -11.06
N PHE A 297 -20.06 12.10 -10.69
CA PHE A 297 -20.34 10.66 -10.66
C PHE A 297 -20.65 10.03 -12.02
N ASP A 298 -20.50 10.78 -13.11
CA ASP A 298 -21.01 10.46 -14.46
C ASP A 298 -20.14 9.42 -15.20
N GLY A 299 -20.00 8.24 -14.60
CA GLY A 299 -19.55 7.00 -15.23
C GLY A 299 -20.74 6.15 -15.71
N ASN A 300 -21.76 6.79 -16.29
CA ASN A 300 -22.99 6.11 -16.66
C ASN A 300 -22.81 5.21 -17.89
N CYS A 301 -23.22 3.94 -17.75
CA CYS A 301 -23.71 3.17 -18.88
C CYS A 301 -25.01 3.85 -19.39
N PRO A 302 -25.31 3.87 -20.69
CA PRO A 302 -26.47 4.61 -21.19
C PRO A 302 -27.79 3.95 -20.77
N ASP A 303 -28.58 4.66 -19.96
CA ASP A 303 -30.01 4.94 -20.17
C ASP A 303 -30.63 5.59 -18.93
N MET A 304 -31.04 6.87 -19.03
CA MET A 304 -32.20 7.53 -18.39
C MET A 304 -32.06 9.08 -18.41
N GLU A 305 -33.20 9.78 -18.31
CA GLU A 305 -33.31 11.22 -18.55
C GLU A 305 -32.97 12.10 -17.32
N GLY A 306 -32.76 13.39 -17.56
CA GLY A 306 -32.08 14.31 -16.64
C GLY A 306 -32.93 14.96 -15.54
N ALA A 307 -32.23 15.53 -14.54
CA ALA A 307 -32.80 16.30 -13.43
C ALA A 307 -32.11 17.69 -13.31
N PRO A 308 -32.79 18.73 -12.77
CA PRO A 308 -32.30 20.11 -12.80
C PRO A 308 -31.23 20.44 -11.73
N PRO A 309 -30.40 21.48 -11.96
CA PRO A 309 -29.29 21.86 -11.07
C PRO A 309 -29.75 22.52 -9.76
N ARG A 310 -28.89 22.45 -8.73
CA ARG A 310 -29.09 23.13 -7.43
C ARG A 310 -28.16 24.34 -7.28
N GLY A 311 -28.64 25.39 -6.62
CA GLY A 311 -27.89 26.63 -6.39
C GLY A 311 -26.87 26.57 -5.23
N PRO A 312 -26.04 27.62 -5.08
CA PRO A 312 -24.95 27.67 -4.10
C PRO A 312 -25.41 28.07 -2.69
N TYR A 313 -24.65 27.64 -1.67
CA TYR A 313 -24.75 28.11 -0.28
C TYR A 313 -23.43 28.79 0.16
N PRO A 314 -23.47 29.92 0.89
CA PRO A 314 -22.28 30.64 1.35
C PRO A 314 -22.01 30.50 2.86
N PHE A 315 -20.77 30.77 3.33
CA PHE A 315 -20.46 31.92 4.21
C PHE A 315 -18.97 32.09 4.55
N HIS A 316 -18.66 33.19 5.27
CA HIS A 316 -17.37 33.67 5.79
C HIS A 316 -16.47 32.59 6.44
N GLY A 317 -15.15 32.72 6.52
CA GLY A 317 -14.33 33.94 6.49
C GLY A 317 -13.85 34.28 7.91
N MET A 318 -12.65 33.82 8.28
CA MET A 318 -12.06 34.07 9.60
C MET A 318 -10.53 34.23 9.48
N ASN A 319 -10.01 35.38 9.90
CA ASN A 319 -8.57 35.65 9.97
C ASN A 319 -7.96 35.04 11.24
N MET A 320 -6.81 34.39 11.12
CA MET A 320 -5.87 34.19 12.23
C MET A 320 -4.43 34.45 11.75
N MET A 321 -3.64 35.05 12.65
CA MET A 321 -2.33 35.60 12.33
C MET A 321 -1.27 34.52 12.07
N MET A 322 -0.33 34.83 11.17
CA MET A 322 0.89 34.04 11.00
C MET A 322 1.84 34.26 12.19
N ASN A 323 2.42 33.16 12.68
CA ASN A 323 3.69 33.16 13.40
C ASN A 323 4.37 31.82 13.08
N ILE A 324 5.23 31.81 12.07
CA ILE A 324 5.99 30.64 11.62
C ILE A 324 7.47 30.92 11.88
N ALA A 325 8.07 30.19 12.82
CA ALA A 325 9.52 30.10 12.91
C ALA A 325 10.04 29.10 11.86
N PRO A 326 11.15 29.38 11.16
CA PRO A 326 11.68 28.45 10.16
C PRO A 326 12.25 27.21 10.85
N HIS A 327 11.77 26.03 10.46
CA HIS A 327 12.37 24.77 10.87
C HIS A 327 13.73 24.55 10.17
N PRO A 328 14.74 23.98 10.84
CA PRO A 328 16.02 23.66 10.22
C PRO A 328 15.88 22.53 9.19
N PRO A 329 16.77 22.44 8.18
CA PRO A 329 16.75 21.37 7.19
C PRO A 329 17.08 20.02 7.84
N PHE A 330 16.32 18.97 7.47
CA PHE A 330 16.57 17.61 7.92
C PHE A 330 17.77 16.97 7.20
N PRO A 331 18.58 16.14 7.88
CA PRO A 331 19.65 15.37 7.26
C PRO A 331 19.11 14.24 6.37
N PRO A 332 19.92 13.69 5.44
CA PRO A 332 19.51 12.57 4.61
C PRO A 332 19.17 11.32 5.45
N MET A 333 18.04 10.70 5.13
CA MET A 333 17.51 9.49 5.81
C MET A 333 18.43 8.29 5.61
N ASN A 334 19.32 8.05 6.57
CA ASN A 334 20.22 6.91 6.60
C ASN A 334 19.73 5.92 7.67
N PHE A 335 19.11 4.81 7.25
CA PHE A 335 18.51 3.79 8.12
C PHE A 335 19.57 2.95 8.84
N GLY A 336 20.25 3.55 9.82
CA GLY A 336 21.31 2.91 10.60
C GLY A 336 21.43 3.40 12.05
N TYR A 337 20.48 4.21 12.53
CA TYR A 337 20.48 4.72 13.91
C TYR A 337 19.05 4.78 14.47
N PHE A 338 18.72 3.83 15.35
CA PHE A 338 17.57 3.93 16.24
C PHE A 338 18.08 4.40 17.61
N PRO A 339 17.43 5.40 18.26
CA PRO A 339 17.81 5.82 19.61
C PRO A 339 17.46 4.73 20.64
N ASP A 340 18.28 4.65 21.70
CA ASP A 340 18.28 3.52 22.63
C ASP A 340 17.04 3.46 23.56
N HIS A 341 16.61 2.25 23.91
CA HIS A 341 15.30 1.99 24.54
C HIS A 341 15.27 2.33 26.05
N LYS A 342 15.01 3.60 26.40
CA LYS A 342 14.80 4.03 27.81
C LYS A 342 13.73 5.11 28.04
N GLN A 343 12.52 4.99 27.46
CA GLN A 343 11.40 5.88 27.86
C GLN A 343 9.95 5.37 27.68
N PHE A 344 9.73 4.06 27.64
CA PHE A 344 8.37 3.47 27.69
C PHE A 344 8.33 2.19 28.55
N GLU A 345 8.37 2.35 29.88
CA GLU A 345 7.92 1.31 30.82
C GLU A 345 6.73 1.84 31.63
N ASP A 346 5.50 1.51 31.20
CA ASP A 346 4.39 1.12 32.09
C ASP A 346 3.15 0.72 31.26
N GLN A 347 3.21 -0.47 30.67
CA GLN A 347 2.03 -1.21 30.22
C GLN A 347 2.32 -2.72 30.20
N GLN A 348 1.26 -3.53 30.33
CA GLN A 348 1.37 -4.92 30.78
C GLN A 348 2.13 -5.80 29.78
N ARG A 349 3.23 -6.42 30.24
CA ARG A 349 4.05 -7.34 29.43
C ARG A 349 3.25 -8.61 29.10
N LEU A 350 2.75 -8.70 27.87
CA LEU A 350 2.29 -9.96 27.29
C LEU A 350 3.46 -10.97 27.26
N PRO A 351 3.21 -12.28 27.47
CA PRO A 351 4.28 -13.25 27.58
C PRO A 351 4.97 -13.50 26.23
N MET A 352 6.18 -12.95 26.05
CA MET A 352 6.97 -13.14 24.83
C MET A 352 7.12 -14.64 24.51
N ARG A 353 6.60 -15.06 23.36
CA ARG A 353 6.76 -16.43 22.86
C ARG A 353 8.20 -16.63 22.39
N ARG A 354 8.79 -17.76 22.75
CA ARG A 354 10.14 -18.13 22.31
C ARG A 354 10.10 -18.53 20.82
N PRO A 355 11.11 -18.18 20.01
CA PRO A 355 11.21 -18.66 18.63
C PRO A 355 11.18 -20.19 18.56
N ILE A 356 10.41 -20.73 17.61
CA ILE A 356 10.42 -22.15 17.28
C ILE A 356 11.77 -22.45 16.61
N LYS A 357 12.58 -23.30 17.24
CA LYS A 357 13.85 -23.75 16.64
C LYS A 357 13.57 -24.65 15.45
N GLN A 358 14.01 -24.24 14.26
CA GLN A 358 14.27 -25.17 13.17
C GLN A 358 15.32 -26.21 13.60
N ARG A 359 15.26 -27.41 13.02
CA ARG A 359 15.91 -28.62 13.56
C ARG A 359 16.84 -29.29 12.53
N ASP A 360 17.64 -28.49 11.86
CA ASP A 360 18.61 -28.90 10.85
C ASP A 360 20.04 -28.45 11.22
N GLY A 361 20.93 -29.43 11.42
CA GLY A 361 22.27 -29.20 11.94
C GLY A 361 23.28 -28.76 10.88
N ARG A 362 23.23 -27.50 10.44
CA ARG A 362 24.29 -26.90 9.60
C ARG A 362 24.78 -25.57 10.16
N ILE A 363 26.10 -25.44 10.29
CA ILE A 363 26.78 -24.27 10.85
C ILE A 363 27.46 -23.52 9.70
N HIS A 364 27.14 -22.24 9.54
CA HIS A 364 27.89 -21.28 8.71
C HIS A 364 28.44 -20.13 9.58
N PRO A 365 29.50 -19.41 9.16
CA PRO A 365 30.60 -19.17 10.08
C PRO A 365 30.86 -17.68 10.36
N TYR A 366 29.99 -17.05 11.15
CA TYR A 366 30.26 -15.74 11.76
C TYR A 366 30.06 -15.82 13.28
N ARG A 367 31.03 -16.43 13.96
CA ARG A 367 31.06 -16.57 15.42
C ARG A 367 32.19 -15.73 16.01
N ILE A 368 31.88 -14.50 16.42
CA ILE A 368 32.79 -13.68 17.22
C ILE A 368 32.99 -14.37 18.59
N PRO A 369 34.21 -14.44 19.17
CA PRO A 369 34.47 -15.29 20.32
C PRO A 369 33.81 -14.79 21.62
N THR A 370 33.17 -15.70 22.35
CA THR A 370 32.77 -15.48 23.76
C THR A 370 33.95 -15.82 24.68
N SER A 371 34.43 -14.84 25.43
CA SER A 371 35.43 -15.04 26.49
C SER A 371 34.79 -15.56 27.78
N PHE A 372 35.31 -16.68 28.28
CA PHE A 372 35.13 -17.24 29.62
C PHE A 372 36.43 -17.00 30.44
N PRO A 373 36.49 -17.26 31.76
CA PRO A 373 35.47 -17.05 32.81
C PRO A 373 36.04 -16.45 34.13
N SER A 374 35.14 -16.17 35.08
CA SER A 374 35.33 -16.27 36.56
C SER A 374 36.39 -15.43 37.29
N ARG A 375 35.97 -14.72 38.35
CA ARG A 375 36.17 -15.05 39.79
C ARG A 375 35.33 -14.11 40.67
N ILE A 376 34.71 -14.58 41.76
CA ILE A 376 35.13 -14.45 43.18
C ILE A 376 35.51 -12.98 43.54
N TYR A 377 34.90 -12.32 44.53
CA TYR A 377 33.94 -12.77 45.57
C TYR A 377 32.48 -12.45 45.27
#